data_AF-A0ABD3KV92-F1
#
_entry.id   AF-A0ABD3KV92-F1
#
_cell.length_a   1.000
_cell.length_b   1.000
_cell.length_c   1.000
_cell.angle_alpha   90.00
_cell.angle_beta   90.00
_cell.angle_gamma   90.00
#
_symmetry.space_group_name_H-M   'P 1'
#
loop_
_entity.id
_entity.type
_entity.pdbx_description
1 polymer ?
#
loop_
_entity_poly.entity_id
_entity_poly.type
_entity_poly.pdbx_seq_one_letter_code
_entity_poly.pdbx_strand_id
1 'polypeptide(L)'
;MRRPFACSGSPQPLKILFVTLCLFRVAASGDGFCAAPSIIKETPGSDSRPLYWKTTNPTLSPSHLQDLPGFTRSVYRTDHALITPESQVFSPLPNWTNTLAAYLITPAMGSHFVMYLAKMQENSRSGLPPSDIERFLFVVQGTVSLTMSSNSQWLMVDSYAYLPPNVEHSLSSDAPATLVVFERRYTSLDSHVAEVIAGSTDKQPLLETPGEVFELRKLLPTSIAYDFNIHLTKHCKISYCRRSTTINMVCCFWRDRAFIV
;
A
#
# COMPACT_ATOMS: atom_id res chain seq x y z
N MET A 1 -85.11 58.70 -11.34
CA MET A 1 -85.93 58.08 -12.40
C MET A 1 -85.40 56.66 -12.61
N ARG A 2 -86.28 55.64 -12.55
CA ARG A 2 -86.10 54.20 -12.85
C ARG A 2 -85.18 53.34 -11.94
N ARG A 3 -85.85 52.46 -11.17
CA ARG A 3 -85.42 51.16 -10.59
C ARG A 3 -85.38 50.07 -11.70
N PRO A 4 -85.27 48.74 -11.40
CA PRO A 4 -84.25 47.94 -10.69
C PRO A 4 -83.83 46.69 -11.53
N PHE A 5 -82.96 45.80 -11.02
CA PHE A 5 -83.05 44.34 -11.27
C PHE A 5 -82.32 43.55 -10.15
N ALA A 6 -82.74 42.29 -9.95
CA ALA A 6 -82.69 41.52 -8.72
C ALA A 6 -81.84 40.21 -8.79
N CYS A 7 -81.61 39.61 -7.61
CA CYS A 7 -81.33 38.18 -7.28
C CYS A 7 -80.06 37.51 -7.87
N SER A 8 -79.36 36.53 -7.27
CA SER A 8 -79.45 35.70 -6.05
C SER A 8 -78.11 34.91 -5.91
N GLY A 9 -77.73 34.37 -4.73
CA GLY A 9 -76.77 33.23 -4.73
C GLY A 9 -75.92 32.88 -3.49
N SER A 10 -76.55 32.55 -2.35
CA SER A 10 -76.10 31.61 -1.29
C SER A 10 -74.87 31.90 -0.38
N PRO A 11 -74.88 31.43 0.90
CA PRO A 11 -73.91 31.83 1.94
C PRO A 11 -72.89 30.74 2.29
N GLN A 12 -71.69 31.10 2.74
CA GLN A 12 -70.83 30.26 3.61
C GLN A 12 -69.95 31.16 4.51
N PRO A 13 -69.58 30.70 5.73
CA PRO A 13 -69.50 31.59 6.88
C PRO A 13 -68.13 32.24 7.12
N LEU A 14 -68.26 33.44 7.68
CA LEU A 14 -67.29 34.32 8.30
C LEU A 14 -66.42 33.59 9.35
N LYS A 15 -65.10 33.58 9.16
CA LYS A 15 -64.13 33.28 10.24
C LYS A 15 -63.34 34.53 10.58
N ILE A 16 -63.41 34.84 11.87
CA ILE A 16 -62.91 36.03 12.55
C ILE A 16 -61.38 36.09 12.49
N LEU A 17 -60.88 37.28 12.15
CA LEU A 17 -59.48 37.68 12.07
C LEU A 17 -58.86 37.72 13.47
N PHE A 18 -57.95 36.80 13.78
CA PHE A 18 -57.04 36.92 14.92
C PHE A 18 -55.69 37.46 14.40
N VAL A 19 -55.41 38.72 14.74
CA VAL A 19 -54.09 39.33 14.54
C VAL A 19 -53.14 38.70 15.55
N THR A 20 -52.10 38.01 15.09
CA THR A 20 -50.96 37.63 15.93
C THR A 20 -49.66 38.12 15.30
N LEU A 21 -48.93 38.84 16.12
CA LEU A 21 -47.72 39.62 15.92
C LEU A 21 -46.60 38.81 15.22
N CYS A 22 -46.10 39.32 14.09
CA CYS A 22 -44.91 38.80 13.42
C CYS A 22 -43.67 38.97 14.30
N LEU A 23 -43.12 37.87 14.81
CA LEU A 23 -41.74 37.79 15.28
C LEU A 23 -40.88 37.23 14.14
N PHE A 24 -39.98 38.05 13.63
CA PHE A 24 -38.95 37.69 12.67
C PHE A 24 -38.13 36.50 13.19
N ARG A 25 -38.16 35.37 12.48
CA ARG A 25 -37.02 34.44 12.43
C ARG A 25 -36.40 34.55 11.05
N VAL A 26 -35.22 35.18 11.00
CA VAL A 26 -34.31 35.06 9.86
C VAL A 26 -33.88 33.60 9.80
N ALA A 27 -34.45 32.85 8.86
CA ALA A 27 -33.90 31.56 8.45
C ALA A 27 -32.84 31.86 7.39
N ALA A 28 -31.57 31.83 7.79
CA ALA A 28 -30.46 31.84 6.85
C ALA A 28 -30.44 30.49 6.12
N SER A 29 -30.68 30.52 4.82
CA SER A 29 -30.33 29.46 3.88
C SER A 29 -28.82 29.48 3.62
N GLY A 30 -28.21 28.30 3.48
CA GLY A 30 -26.92 28.14 2.80
C GLY A 30 -25.78 27.74 3.72
N ASP A 31 -25.57 26.43 3.87
CA ASP A 31 -24.33 25.74 3.48
C ASP A 31 -24.27 24.40 4.22
N GLY A 32 -24.79 23.38 3.54
CA GLY A 32 -24.60 21.98 3.92
C GLY A 32 -23.15 21.60 3.72
N PHE A 33 -22.28 21.96 4.65
CA PHE A 33 -20.99 21.31 4.80
C PHE A 33 -21.24 19.87 5.24
N CYS A 34 -20.97 18.91 4.35
CA CYS A 34 -20.81 17.51 4.74
C CYS A 34 -19.72 17.46 5.81
N ALA A 35 -20.12 17.29 7.07
CA ALA A 35 -19.19 17.00 8.15
C ALA A 35 -18.50 15.67 7.81
N ALA A 36 -17.19 15.71 7.58
CA ALA A 36 -16.38 14.50 7.54
C ALA A 36 -16.57 13.76 8.89
N PRO A 37 -16.64 12.41 8.90
CA PRO A 37 -16.73 11.69 10.16
C PRO A 37 -15.55 12.09 11.05
N SER A 38 -15.86 12.44 12.29
CA SER A 38 -14.86 12.78 13.29
C SER A 38 -13.82 11.66 13.38
N ILE A 39 -12.56 12.00 13.11
CA ILE A 39 -11.40 11.18 13.46
C ILE A 39 -11.59 10.78 14.91
N ILE A 40 -11.74 9.48 15.16
CA ILE A 40 -11.79 8.90 16.50
C ILE A 40 -10.58 9.45 17.25
N LYS A 41 -10.83 10.27 18.29
CA LYS A 41 -9.80 10.68 19.24
C LYS A 41 -9.25 9.41 19.88
N GLU A 42 -8.00 9.10 19.54
CA GLU A 42 -7.26 7.96 20.08
C GLU A 42 -7.23 8.06 21.61
N THR A 43 -7.86 7.11 22.28
CA THR A 43 -7.79 6.91 23.73
C THR A 43 -6.36 6.47 24.09
N PRO A 44 -5.69 7.09 25.08
CA PRO A 44 -4.31 6.74 25.41
C PRO A 44 -4.27 5.43 26.19
N GLY A 45 -4.01 4.33 25.47
CA GLY A 45 -3.77 2.99 26.02
C GLY A 45 -4.06 1.90 24.99
N SER A 46 -3.02 1.20 24.52
CA SER A 46 -3.01 0.14 23.47
C SER A 46 -2.66 0.59 22.05
N ASP A 47 -1.49 1.20 21.87
CA ASP A 47 -1.02 1.72 20.57
C ASP A 47 0.21 0.96 20.05
N SER A 48 0.17 -0.38 20.04
CA SER A 48 1.21 -1.18 19.38
C SER A 48 0.69 -1.73 18.05
N ARG A 49 0.32 -0.84 17.12
CA ARG A 49 0.12 -1.25 15.72
C ARG A 49 1.43 -1.92 15.25
N PRO A 50 1.37 -3.07 14.56
CA PRO A 50 2.57 -3.74 14.10
C PRO A 50 3.34 -2.87 13.10
N LEU A 51 4.63 -3.12 12.95
CA LEU A 51 5.46 -2.45 11.95
C LEU A 51 4.83 -2.64 10.56
N TYR A 52 4.88 -1.61 9.72
CA TYR A 52 4.27 -1.58 8.38
C TYR A 52 2.74 -1.78 8.33
N TRP A 53 2.03 -1.57 9.45
CA TRP A 53 0.57 -1.68 9.49
C TRP A 53 -0.14 -0.89 8.38
N LYS A 54 0.30 0.33 8.09
CA LYS A 54 -0.30 1.17 7.03
C LYS A 54 -0.03 0.67 5.61
N THR A 55 0.99 -0.16 5.42
CA THR A 55 1.30 -0.78 4.13
C THR A 55 0.26 -1.85 3.77
N THR A 56 -0.21 -2.60 4.77
CA THR A 56 -1.26 -3.61 4.59
C THR A 56 -2.67 -3.10 4.87
N ASN A 57 -2.79 -2.02 5.65
CA ASN A 57 -4.04 -1.35 6.02
C ASN A 57 -3.93 0.15 5.69
N PRO A 58 -3.99 0.52 4.40
CA PRO A 58 -3.81 1.90 3.98
C PRO A 58 -4.91 2.80 4.56
N THR A 59 -4.55 4.03 4.93
CA THR A 59 -5.50 5.01 5.47
C THR A 59 -6.65 5.30 4.50
N LEU A 60 -6.36 5.34 3.21
CA LEU A 60 -7.37 5.32 2.16
C LEU A 60 -7.41 3.91 1.57
N SER A 61 -8.30 3.05 2.08
CA SER A 61 -8.51 1.69 1.60
C SER A 61 -9.46 1.64 0.41
N PRO A 62 -9.43 0.55 -0.38
CA PRO A 62 -10.37 0.37 -1.50
C PRO A 62 -11.84 0.45 -1.08
N SER A 63 -12.18 0.02 0.14
CA SER A 63 -13.56 0.10 0.68
C SER A 63 -14.08 1.55 0.82
N HIS A 64 -13.19 2.53 1.01
CA HIS A 64 -13.60 3.94 1.06
C HIS A 64 -13.98 4.51 -0.31
N LEU A 65 -13.68 3.80 -1.41
CA LEU A 65 -13.88 4.25 -2.79
C LEU A 65 -15.03 3.51 -3.49
N GLN A 66 -15.77 2.66 -2.77
CA GLN A 66 -16.83 1.81 -3.34
C GLN A 66 -17.97 2.60 -4.01
N ASP A 67 -18.22 3.84 -3.57
CA ASP A 67 -19.28 4.71 -4.10
C ASP A 67 -18.79 5.65 -5.20
N LEU A 68 -17.53 5.51 -5.65
CA LEU A 68 -16.91 6.30 -6.71
C LEU A 68 -16.60 5.42 -7.92
N PRO A 69 -17.58 5.18 -8.82
CA PRO A 69 -17.41 4.24 -9.93
C PRO A 69 -16.27 4.65 -10.85
N GLY A 70 -15.32 3.74 -11.05
CA GLY A 70 -14.15 3.95 -11.91
C GLY A 70 -13.06 4.85 -11.32
N PHE A 71 -13.21 5.34 -10.09
CA PHE A 71 -12.18 6.13 -9.46
C PHE A 71 -10.97 5.28 -9.07
N THR A 72 -9.79 5.71 -9.49
CA THR A 72 -8.51 5.15 -9.05
C THR A 72 -7.46 6.24 -9.02
N ARG A 73 -6.52 6.14 -8.07
CA ARG A 73 -5.31 6.97 -8.04
C ARG A 73 -4.18 6.38 -8.85
N SER A 74 -4.34 5.15 -9.35
CA SER A 74 -3.30 4.50 -10.14
C SER A 74 -3.14 5.16 -11.50
N VAL A 75 -1.89 5.35 -11.90
CA VAL A 75 -1.50 6.03 -13.14
C VAL A 75 -0.39 5.23 -13.80
N TYR A 76 -0.54 4.94 -15.09
CA TYR A 76 0.50 4.34 -15.92
C TYR A 76 0.93 5.34 -17.01
N ARG A 77 2.25 5.57 -17.13
CA ARG A 77 2.89 6.45 -18.12
C ARG A 77 4.06 5.72 -18.76
N THR A 78 4.64 6.33 -19.79
CA THR A 78 5.73 5.73 -20.58
C THR A 78 7.00 5.46 -19.78
N ASP A 79 7.29 6.29 -18.78
CA ASP A 79 8.54 6.28 -18.01
C ASP A 79 8.35 5.99 -16.50
N HIS A 80 7.10 5.96 -16.02
CA HIS A 80 6.78 5.67 -14.62
C HIS A 80 5.35 5.14 -14.44
N ALA A 81 5.11 4.53 -13.28
CA ALA A 81 3.78 4.14 -12.84
C ALA A 81 3.59 4.43 -11.35
N LEU A 82 2.38 4.83 -10.98
CA LEU A 82 1.90 4.88 -9.61
C LEU A 82 0.82 3.80 -9.48
N ILE A 83 1.07 2.77 -8.66
CA ILE A 83 0.14 1.65 -8.46
C ILE A 83 -0.33 1.69 -7.02
N THR A 84 -1.64 1.82 -6.83
CA THR A 84 -2.28 2.01 -5.53
C THR A 84 -3.10 0.78 -5.11
N PRO A 85 -3.39 0.60 -3.80
CA PRO A 85 -4.04 -0.61 -3.28
C PRO A 85 -5.34 -1.00 -3.99
N GLU A 86 -6.14 -0.02 -4.41
CA GLU A 86 -7.42 -0.24 -5.10
C GLU A 86 -7.28 -0.81 -6.52
N SER A 87 -6.08 -0.80 -7.12
CA SER A 87 -5.81 -1.35 -8.47
C SER A 87 -4.97 -2.61 -8.45
N GLN A 88 -4.68 -3.18 -7.27
CA GLN A 88 -3.96 -4.44 -7.14
C GLN A 88 -4.86 -5.60 -7.57
N VAL A 89 -4.42 -6.39 -8.54
CA VAL A 89 -5.14 -7.58 -9.02
C VAL A 89 -4.50 -8.82 -8.43
N PHE A 90 -5.18 -9.46 -7.49
CA PHE A 90 -4.71 -10.70 -6.86
C PHE A 90 -5.21 -11.93 -7.62
N SER A 91 -4.29 -12.82 -7.98
CA SER A 91 -4.58 -14.13 -8.58
C SER A 91 -3.72 -15.22 -7.95
N PRO A 92 -4.11 -16.51 -8.02
CA PRO A 92 -3.24 -17.61 -7.58
C PRO A 92 -1.86 -17.52 -8.23
N LEU A 93 -0.80 -17.60 -7.43
CA LEU A 93 0.57 -17.52 -7.92
C LEU A 93 1.03 -18.90 -8.44
N PRO A 94 1.41 -19.03 -9.72
CA PRO A 94 1.82 -20.33 -10.28
C PRO A 94 2.97 -20.95 -9.51
N ASN A 95 2.95 -22.27 -9.35
CA ASN A 95 3.92 -23.08 -8.59
C ASN A 95 4.00 -22.79 -7.08
N TRP A 96 3.19 -21.87 -6.56
CA TRP A 96 3.05 -21.64 -5.12
C TRP A 96 1.77 -22.28 -4.61
N THR A 97 1.82 -22.80 -3.39
CA THR A 97 0.67 -23.38 -2.68
C THR A 97 0.02 -22.33 -1.80
N ASN A 98 -1.32 -22.24 -1.86
CA ASN A 98 -2.15 -21.37 -1.04
C ASN A 98 -1.66 -19.90 -0.96
N THR A 99 -1.26 -19.34 -2.10
CA THR A 99 -0.70 -17.99 -2.20
C THR A 99 -1.35 -17.23 -3.34
N LEU A 100 -1.81 -16.00 -3.05
CA LEU A 100 -2.26 -15.06 -4.07
C LEU A 100 -1.15 -14.05 -4.35
N ALA A 101 -0.96 -13.67 -5.60
CA ALA A 101 -0.03 -12.63 -5.98
C ALA A 101 -0.70 -11.49 -6.75
N ALA A 102 -0.21 -10.28 -6.52
CA ALA A 102 -0.49 -9.12 -7.36
C ALA A 102 0.82 -8.63 -7.98
N TYR A 103 0.97 -8.86 -9.28
CA TYR A 103 2.10 -8.33 -10.05
C TYR A 103 1.93 -6.82 -10.21
N LEU A 104 2.93 -6.07 -9.74
CA LEU A 104 2.95 -4.61 -9.79
C LEU A 104 3.80 -4.14 -10.98
N ILE A 105 4.99 -4.70 -11.15
CA ILE A 105 5.91 -4.35 -12.24
C ILE A 105 6.31 -5.64 -12.95
N THR A 106 6.33 -5.60 -14.28
CA THR A 106 6.82 -6.70 -15.12
C THR A 106 7.59 -6.14 -16.33
N PRO A 107 8.40 -6.95 -17.02
CA PRO A 107 9.09 -6.53 -18.22
C PRO A 107 8.20 -5.97 -19.34
N ALA A 108 6.89 -6.25 -19.33
CA ALA A 108 5.94 -5.63 -20.25
C ALA A 108 5.85 -4.10 -20.08
N MET A 109 6.31 -3.56 -18.94
CA MET A 109 6.42 -2.13 -18.65
C MET A 109 7.79 -1.55 -19.00
N GLY A 110 8.69 -2.34 -19.59
CA GLY A 110 10.06 -1.93 -19.94
C GLY A 110 11.10 -2.09 -18.82
N SER A 111 10.75 -2.75 -17.71
CA SER A 111 11.71 -3.12 -16.66
C SER A 111 12.49 -4.39 -17.03
N HIS A 112 13.62 -4.62 -16.36
CA HIS A 112 14.38 -5.88 -16.46
C HIS A 112 14.12 -6.81 -15.25
N PHE A 113 13.14 -6.50 -14.42
CA PHE A 113 12.74 -7.26 -13.23
C PHE A 113 11.22 -7.30 -13.11
N VAL A 114 10.75 -8.23 -12.28
CA VAL A 114 9.38 -8.37 -11.83
C VAL A 114 9.30 -7.93 -10.37
N MET A 115 8.25 -7.19 -10.01
CA MET A 115 7.90 -6.90 -8.63
C MET A 115 6.46 -7.34 -8.38
N TYR A 116 6.23 -8.09 -7.31
CA TYR A 116 4.89 -8.51 -6.93
C TYR A 116 4.70 -8.58 -5.42
N LEU A 117 3.45 -8.43 -4.99
CA LEU A 117 3.04 -8.73 -3.62
C LEU A 117 2.58 -10.19 -3.56
N ALA A 118 3.09 -10.96 -2.61
CA ALA A 118 2.63 -12.32 -2.36
C ALA A 118 1.91 -12.38 -1.01
N LYS A 119 0.62 -12.72 -1.04
CA LYS A 119 -0.23 -12.99 0.13
C LYS A 119 -0.28 -14.49 0.36
N MET A 120 0.63 -14.94 1.21
CA MET A 120 0.71 -16.31 1.71
C MET A 120 -0.40 -16.54 2.73
N GLN A 121 -1.23 -17.56 2.53
CA GLN A 121 -2.23 -17.99 3.51
C GLN A 121 -1.64 -19.06 4.45
N GLU A 122 -2.43 -19.57 5.38
CA GLU A 122 -2.05 -20.69 6.24
C GLU A 122 -1.69 -21.94 5.41
N ASN A 123 -0.67 -22.68 5.84
CA ASN A 123 -0.10 -23.84 5.15
C ASN A 123 0.34 -23.53 3.70
N SER A 124 0.90 -22.36 3.47
CA SER A 124 1.40 -21.94 2.15
C SER A 124 2.87 -22.34 1.94
N ARG A 125 3.25 -22.50 0.67
CA ARG A 125 4.61 -22.85 0.26
C ARG A 125 4.97 -22.18 -1.06
N SER A 126 6.19 -21.68 -1.19
CA SER A 126 6.67 -21.10 -2.45
C SER A 126 7.12 -22.13 -3.46
N GLY A 127 6.94 -21.82 -4.74
CA GLY A 127 7.64 -22.47 -5.83
C GLY A 127 9.01 -21.86 -6.11
N LEU A 128 9.89 -22.65 -6.71
CA LEU A 128 11.16 -22.16 -7.23
C LEU A 128 10.93 -21.18 -8.39
N PRO A 129 11.75 -20.14 -8.52
CA PRO A 129 11.75 -19.31 -9.71
C PRO A 129 12.31 -20.10 -10.92
N PRO A 130 12.10 -19.63 -12.15
CA PRO A 130 12.73 -20.22 -13.34
C PRO A 130 14.27 -20.20 -13.27
N SER A 131 14.92 -20.95 -14.17
CA SER A 131 16.38 -20.93 -14.29
C SER A 131 16.92 -19.52 -14.56
N ASP A 132 18.07 -19.25 -13.97
CA ASP A 132 18.85 -18.01 -14.05
C ASP A 132 18.12 -16.79 -13.47
N ILE A 133 17.06 -17.02 -12.69
CA ILE A 133 16.34 -15.97 -11.98
C ILE A 133 16.82 -15.89 -10.53
N GLU A 134 17.35 -14.73 -10.16
CA GLU A 134 17.60 -14.37 -8.77
C GLU A 134 16.32 -13.81 -8.13
N ARG A 135 16.15 -14.04 -6.82
CA ARG A 135 14.97 -13.64 -6.07
C ARG A 135 15.36 -12.88 -4.82
N PHE A 136 14.77 -11.72 -4.61
CA PHE A 136 14.78 -10.99 -3.35
C PHE A 136 13.37 -10.94 -2.77
N LEU A 137 13.25 -11.14 -1.46
CA LEU A 137 11.98 -11.02 -0.74
C LEU A 137 12.12 -10.19 0.53
N PHE A 138 11.05 -9.49 0.87
CA PHE A 138 10.93 -8.68 2.07
C PHE A 138 9.61 -8.97 2.79
N VAL A 139 9.67 -9.22 4.09
CA VAL A 139 8.49 -9.54 4.91
C VAL A 139 7.85 -8.25 5.42
N VAL A 140 6.65 -7.95 4.92
CA VAL A 140 5.87 -6.76 5.31
C VAL A 140 4.88 -7.09 6.43
N GLN A 141 4.38 -8.32 6.47
CA GLN A 141 3.45 -8.79 7.49
C GLN A 141 3.63 -10.28 7.74
N GLY A 142 3.45 -10.69 9.00
CA GLY A 142 3.53 -12.09 9.40
C GLY A 142 4.98 -12.57 9.52
N THR A 143 5.15 -13.88 9.45
CA THR A 143 6.43 -14.57 9.60
C THR A 143 6.48 -15.69 8.57
N VAL A 144 7.64 -15.89 7.93
CA VAL A 144 7.84 -16.95 6.93
C VAL A 144 9.11 -17.73 7.30
N SER A 145 9.09 -19.04 7.12
CA SER A 145 10.29 -19.88 7.21
C SER A 145 10.96 -19.98 5.85
N LEU A 146 12.25 -19.68 5.77
CA LEU A 146 13.09 -19.94 4.61
C LEU A 146 13.91 -21.21 4.88
N THR A 147 13.68 -22.24 4.08
CA THR A 147 14.41 -23.51 4.11
C THR A 147 15.35 -23.61 2.92
N MET A 148 16.62 -23.88 3.20
CA MET A 148 17.72 -24.04 2.24
C MET A 148 18.44 -25.36 2.56
N SER A 149 18.38 -26.33 1.65
CA SER A 149 18.93 -27.67 1.87
C SER A 149 18.42 -28.29 3.20
N SER A 150 19.24 -28.29 4.27
CA SER A 150 18.89 -28.82 5.60
C SER A 150 18.66 -27.75 6.67
N ASN A 151 18.86 -26.46 6.36
CA ASN A 151 18.79 -25.37 7.32
C ASN A 151 17.50 -24.57 7.10
N SER A 152 16.80 -24.25 8.20
CA SER A 152 15.63 -23.38 8.16
C SER A 152 15.84 -22.16 9.04
N GLN A 153 15.46 -20.99 8.53
CA GLN A 153 15.55 -19.72 9.23
C GLN A 153 14.20 -18.99 9.17
N TRP A 154 13.79 -18.44 10.31
CA TRP A 154 12.59 -17.61 10.37
C TRP A 154 12.89 -16.17 9.94
N LEU A 155 12.03 -15.66 9.06
CA LEU A 155 12.01 -14.28 8.60
C LEU A 155 10.74 -13.62 9.13
N MET A 156 10.90 -12.67 10.05
CA MET A 156 9.81 -11.89 10.63
C MET A 156 9.60 -10.61 9.83
N VAL A 157 8.56 -9.84 10.16
CA VAL A 157 8.40 -8.47 9.64
C VAL A 157 9.72 -7.71 9.75
N ASP A 158 10.09 -6.98 8.69
CA ASP A 158 11.37 -6.28 8.54
C ASP A 158 12.59 -7.16 8.21
N SER A 159 12.38 -8.46 8.06
CA SER A 159 13.41 -9.37 7.54
C SER A 159 13.33 -9.48 6.03
N TYR A 160 14.47 -9.80 5.42
CA TYR A 160 14.60 -10.01 3.98
C TYR A 160 15.52 -11.18 3.69
N ALA A 161 15.40 -11.71 2.48
CA ALA A 161 16.36 -12.66 1.94
C ALA A 161 16.63 -12.40 0.46
N TYR A 162 17.87 -12.61 0.05
CA TYR A 162 18.32 -12.67 -1.33
C TYR A 162 18.80 -14.08 -1.64
N LEU A 163 18.34 -14.57 -2.79
CA LEU A 163 18.52 -15.92 -3.26
C LEU A 163 19.15 -15.82 -4.66
N PRO A 164 20.43 -16.21 -4.80
CA PRO A 164 21.10 -16.25 -6.09
C PRO A 164 20.37 -17.14 -7.09
N PRO A 165 20.65 -17.00 -8.40
CA PRO A 165 20.04 -17.86 -9.40
C PRO A 165 20.35 -19.33 -9.13
N ASN A 166 19.38 -20.20 -9.42
CA ASN A 166 19.53 -21.65 -9.44
C ASN A 166 19.83 -22.27 -8.06
N VAL A 167 19.58 -21.52 -6.99
CA VAL A 167 19.68 -22.02 -5.63
C VAL A 167 18.34 -22.61 -5.18
N GLU A 168 18.36 -23.89 -4.81
CA GLU A 168 17.21 -24.62 -4.26
C GLU A 168 16.78 -24.05 -2.90
N HIS A 169 15.52 -23.61 -2.81
CA HIS A 169 14.96 -23.00 -1.61
C HIS A 169 13.45 -23.20 -1.52
N SER A 170 12.91 -23.11 -0.31
CA SER A 170 11.46 -23.12 -0.07
C SER A 170 11.11 -22.13 1.03
N LEU A 171 10.15 -21.27 0.75
CA LEU A 171 9.46 -20.45 1.74
C LEU A 171 8.21 -21.19 2.19
N SER A 172 7.90 -21.20 3.48
CA SER A 172 6.65 -21.75 3.99
C SER A 172 6.09 -20.89 5.12
N SER A 173 4.77 -20.86 5.23
CA SER A 173 4.09 -20.16 6.31
C SER A 173 2.86 -20.92 6.77
N ASP A 174 2.77 -21.16 8.08
CA ASP A 174 1.61 -21.76 8.74
C ASP A 174 0.61 -20.70 9.21
N ALA A 175 0.90 -19.41 8.96
CA ALA A 175 0.01 -18.29 9.24
C ALA A 175 -0.03 -17.32 8.05
N PRO A 176 -1.02 -16.41 7.97
CA PRO A 176 -1.04 -15.40 6.94
C PRO A 176 0.22 -14.51 6.96
N ALA A 177 0.87 -14.37 5.81
CA ALA A 177 2.03 -13.51 5.63
C ALA A 177 1.93 -12.73 4.32
N THR A 178 2.48 -11.50 4.31
CA THR A 178 2.56 -10.67 3.11
C THR A 178 4.02 -10.36 2.82
N LEU A 179 4.46 -10.75 1.62
CA LEU A 179 5.80 -10.50 1.11
C LEU A 179 5.76 -9.52 -0.05
N VAL A 180 6.84 -8.75 -0.20
CA VAL A 180 7.20 -8.07 -1.43
C VAL A 180 8.33 -8.86 -2.05
N VAL A 181 8.17 -9.28 -3.30
CA VAL A 181 9.15 -10.09 -3.99
C VAL A 181 9.61 -9.40 -5.26
N PHE A 182 10.92 -9.43 -5.49
CA PHE A 182 11.58 -9.00 -6.70
C PHE A 182 12.25 -10.22 -7.34
N GLU A 183 12.05 -10.38 -8.64
CA GLU A 183 12.71 -11.43 -9.43
C GLU A 183 13.33 -10.81 -10.67
N ARG A 184 14.53 -11.24 -11.00
CA ARG A 184 15.30 -10.71 -12.13
C ARG A 184 16.12 -11.83 -12.76
N ARG A 185 16.37 -11.75 -14.06
CA ARG A 185 17.37 -12.60 -14.70
C ARG A 185 18.77 -12.10 -14.34
N TYR A 186 19.52 -12.94 -13.63
CA TYR A 186 20.84 -12.61 -13.13
C TYR A 186 21.85 -12.42 -14.27
N THR A 187 22.60 -11.33 -14.21
CA THR A 187 23.68 -11.05 -15.15
C THR A 187 24.99 -11.59 -14.59
N SER A 188 25.35 -12.82 -14.97
CA SER A 188 26.60 -13.43 -14.52
C SER A 188 27.82 -12.65 -15.02
N LEU A 189 28.78 -12.43 -14.12
CA LEU A 189 30.11 -11.90 -14.39
C LEU A 189 31.13 -12.95 -13.99
N ASP A 190 32.07 -13.26 -14.90
CA ASP A 190 33.06 -14.30 -14.70
C ASP A 190 33.77 -14.12 -13.34
N SER A 191 33.95 -15.24 -12.61
CA SER A 191 34.55 -15.34 -11.27
C SER A 191 33.80 -14.66 -10.11
N HIS A 192 32.62 -14.08 -10.35
CA HIS A 192 31.82 -13.43 -9.30
C HIS A 192 30.49 -14.15 -9.11
N VAL A 193 30.30 -14.73 -7.92
CA VAL A 193 29.10 -15.48 -7.56
C VAL A 193 28.42 -14.77 -6.40
N ALA A 194 27.15 -14.43 -6.57
CA ALA A 194 26.34 -13.89 -5.50
C ALA A 194 26.03 -15.00 -4.47
N GLU A 195 26.10 -14.67 -3.19
CA GLU A 195 25.78 -15.59 -2.10
C GLU A 195 24.37 -15.36 -1.56
N VAL A 196 23.81 -16.39 -0.92
CA VAL A 196 22.55 -16.27 -0.19
C VAL A 196 22.73 -15.30 0.97
N ILE A 197 21.81 -14.34 1.08
CA ILE A 197 21.81 -13.36 2.18
C ILE A 197 20.46 -13.44 2.87
N ALA A 198 20.47 -13.50 4.21
CA ALA A 198 19.28 -13.31 5.02
C ALA A 198 19.60 -12.26 6.09
N GLY A 199 18.73 -11.28 6.26
CA GLY A 199 19.00 -10.13 7.12
C GLY A 199 17.75 -9.45 7.63
N SER A 200 17.97 -8.42 8.43
CA SER A 200 16.94 -7.52 8.95
C SER A 200 17.40 -6.08 8.76
N THR A 201 16.46 -5.16 8.54
CA THR A 201 16.82 -3.79 8.13
C THR A 201 17.49 -3.00 9.24
N ASP A 202 17.04 -3.20 10.48
CA ASP A 202 17.58 -2.60 11.70
C ASP A 202 19.07 -2.90 11.91
N LYS A 203 19.54 -4.04 11.37
CA LYS A 203 20.95 -4.46 11.41
C LYS A 203 21.81 -3.86 10.31
N GLN A 204 21.23 -3.20 9.31
CA GLN A 204 21.99 -2.56 8.25
C GLN A 204 22.49 -1.17 8.68
N PRO A 205 23.75 -0.83 8.37
CA PRO A 205 24.31 0.46 8.72
C PRO A 205 23.58 1.58 7.99
N LEU A 206 23.43 2.72 8.67
CA LEU A 206 23.05 3.97 8.03
C LEU A 206 24.20 4.46 7.16
N LEU A 207 23.89 4.82 5.93
CA LEU A 207 24.84 5.39 4.99
C LEU A 207 24.69 6.90 4.94
N GLU A 208 25.82 7.59 4.78
CA GLU A 208 25.82 9.02 4.51
C GLU A 208 25.22 9.32 3.14
N THR A 209 24.41 10.37 3.08
CA THR A 209 23.71 10.83 1.88
C THR A 209 24.01 12.32 1.67
N PRO A 210 25.20 12.67 1.13
CA PRO A 210 25.60 14.06 0.97
C PRO A 210 24.57 14.85 0.14
N GLY A 211 24.07 15.95 0.71
CA GLY A 211 23.08 16.82 0.07
C GLY A 211 21.62 16.40 0.29
N GLU A 212 21.37 15.29 0.97
CA GLU A 212 20.03 14.77 1.23
C GLU A 212 19.75 14.70 2.74
N VAL A 213 18.46 14.64 3.10
CA VAL A 213 18.02 14.62 4.52
C VAL A 213 17.38 13.27 4.92
N PHE A 214 17.35 12.30 4.01
CA PHE A 214 16.82 10.97 4.30
C PHE A 214 17.91 10.04 4.83
N GLU A 215 17.51 9.17 5.76
CA GLU A 215 18.31 8.02 6.18
C GLU A 215 18.31 6.96 5.07
N LEU A 216 19.48 6.46 4.67
CA LEU A 216 19.62 5.41 3.66
C LEU A 216 20.23 4.15 4.27
N ARG A 217 19.65 2.99 3.95
CA ARG A 217 20.24 1.66 4.18
C ARG A 217 20.26 0.88 2.88
N LYS A 218 21.33 0.12 2.65
CA LYS A 218 21.43 -0.89 1.58
C LYS A 218 21.22 -2.27 2.19
N LEU A 219 20.43 -3.11 1.52
CA LEU A 219 20.13 -4.46 2.01
C LEU A 219 21.05 -5.52 1.41
N LEU A 220 21.65 -5.25 0.25
CA LEU A 220 22.63 -6.15 -0.37
C LEU A 220 24.04 -5.54 -0.33
N PRO A 221 25.09 -6.37 -0.33
CA PRO A 221 26.46 -5.90 -0.51
C PRO A 221 26.63 -5.08 -1.79
N THR A 222 27.62 -4.19 -1.80
CA THR A 222 27.99 -3.39 -2.97
C THR A 222 29.08 -4.05 -3.81
N SER A 223 29.29 -5.36 -3.63
CA SER A 223 30.23 -6.14 -4.44
C SER A 223 29.71 -6.25 -5.87
N ILE A 224 30.62 -6.37 -6.84
CA ILE A 224 30.30 -6.54 -8.26
C ILE A 224 29.54 -7.84 -8.57
N ALA A 225 29.51 -8.78 -7.64
CA ALA A 225 28.71 -10.01 -7.75
C ALA A 225 27.19 -9.76 -7.71
N TYR A 226 26.72 -8.59 -7.27
CA TYR A 226 25.29 -8.28 -7.19
C TYR A 226 24.94 -7.25 -8.27
N ASP A 227 24.04 -7.59 -9.18
CA ASP A 227 23.70 -6.74 -10.33
C ASP A 227 22.55 -5.73 -10.02
N PHE A 228 21.97 -5.80 -8.82
CA PHE A 228 21.03 -4.84 -8.26
C PHE A 228 21.21 -4.68 -6.74
N ASN A 229 20.52 -3.69 -6.16
CA ASN A 229 20.46 -3.50 -4.72
C ASN A 229 19.06 -3.04 -4.31
N ILE A 230 18.68 -3.31 -3.06
CA ILE A 230 17.45 -2.80 -2.46
C ILE A 230 17.82 -1.77 -1.42
N HIS A 231 17.27 -0.57 -1.61
CA HIS A 231 17.48 0.56 -0.70
C HIS A 231 16.22 0.80 0.13
N LEU A 232 16.42 1.05 1.42
CA LEU A 232 15.40 1.60 2.29
C LEU A 232 15.75 3.03 2.62
N THR A 233 14.80 3.92 2.34
CA THR A 233 14.94 5.35 2.60
C THR A 233 13.90 5.79 3.62
N LYS A 234 14.33 6.46 4.69
CA LYS A 234 13.41 7.01 5.68
C LYS A 234 13.54 8.53 5.71
N HIS A 235 12.43 9.20 5.42
CA HIS A 235 12.32 10.65 5.49
C HIS A 235 11.85 11.06 6.89
N CYS A 236 12.66 11.84 7.61
CA CYS A 236 12.23 12.46 8.85
C CYS A 236 11.51 13.77 8.52
N LYS A 237 10.25 13.93 8.94
CA LYS A 237 9.59 15.24 8.88
C LYS A 237 10.27 16.17 9.89
N ILE A 238 10.74 17.32 9.40
CA ILE A 238 11.41 18.35 10.19
C ILE A 238 10.57 18.72 11.44
N SER A 239 11.22 18.69 12.61
CA SER A 239 10.81 19.16 13.95
C SER A 239 9.75 18.42 14.79
N TYR A 240 9.19 17.29 14.38
CA TYR A 240 8.48 16.40 15.32
C TYR A 240 8.70 14.94 14.94
N CYS A 241 9.67 14.31 15.59
CA CYS A 241 9.91 12.87 15.50
C CYS A 241 8.79 12.12 16.28
N ARG A 242 7.55 12.18 15.78
CA ARG A 242 6.55 11.15 16.11
C ARG A 242 6.94 9.91 15.31
N ARG A 243 7.10 8.78 16.03
CA ARG A 243 7.41 7.43 15.51
C ARG A 243 6.34 6.94 14.53
N SER A 244 6.24 7.55 13.36
CA SER A 244 5.49 7.02 12.25
C SER A 244 6.48 6.85 11.11
N THR A 245 7.15 5.70 11.09
CA THR A 245 7.80 5.20 9.89
C THR A 245 6.69 4.95 8.88
N THR A 246 6.36 5.99 8.12
CA THR A 246 5.51 5.85 6.95
C THR A 246 6.46 5.43 5.84
N ILE A 247 6.72 4.12 5.75
CA ILE A 247 7.17 3.51 4.50
C ILE A 247 5.92 3.58 3.61
N ASN A 248 5.74 4.69 2.91
CA ASN A 248 4.84 4.67 1.78
C ASN A 248 5.63 3.91 0.75
N MET A 249 5.30 2.63 0.56
CA MET A 249 5.87 1.74 -0.47
C MET A 249 5.59 2.29 -1.87
N VAL A 250 6.18 3.43 -2.17
CA VAL A 250 6.22 4.09 -3.46
C VAL A 250 7.47 3.54 -4.08
N CYS A 251 7.32 2.45 -4.81
CA CYS A 251 8.34 2.08 -5.78
C CYS A 251 8.38 3.14 -6.87
N CYS A 252 9.15 4.20 -6.64
CA CYS A 252 9.56 5.10 -7.72
C CYS A 252 10.57 4.32 -8.56
N PHE A 253 10.23 4.00 -9.81
CA PHE A 253 11.18 3.40 -10.73
C PHE A 253 11.85 4.50 -11.56
N TRP A 254 13.17 4.45 -11.65
CA TRP A 254 13.92 5.26 -12.61
C TRP A 254 14.91 4.35 -13.35
N ARG A 255 14.53 4.01 -14.58
CA ARG A 255 15.26 3.31 -15.65
C ARG A 255 15.98 1.99 -15.34
N ASP A 256 16.54 1.78 -14.15
CA ASP A 256 17.22 0.55 -13.73
C ASP A 256 17.28 0.36 -12.18
N ARG A 257 16.50 1.12 -11.39
CA ARG A 257 16.57 1.07 -9.92
C ARG A 257 15.19 0.94 -9.28
N ALA A 258 15.02 -0.09 -8.44
CA ALA A 258 13.87 -0.26 -7.57
C ALA A 258 14.16 0.36 -6.19
N PHE A 259 13.26 1.19 -5.70
CA PHE A 259 13.33 1.79 -4.37
C PHE A 259 12.14 1.30 -3.56
N ILE A 260 12.35 0.78 -2.35
CA ILE A 260 11.25 0.58 -1.40
C ILE A 260 11.23 1.85 -0.53
N VAL A 261 10.41 2.82 -0.92
CA VAL A 261 10.16 4.04 -0.13
C VAL A 261 9.23 3.75 1.03
#